data_AF-A0AAX1M7P7-F1
#
_entry.id   AF-A0AAX1M7P7-F1
#
_cell.length_a   1.000
_cell.length_b   1.000
_cell.length_c   1.000
_cell.angle_alpha   90.00
_cell.angle_beta   90.00
_cell.angle_gamma   90.00
#
_symmetry.space_group_name_H-M   'P 1'
#
loop_
_entity.id
_entity.type
_entity.pdbx_description
1 polymer ?
#
loop_
_entity_poly.entity_id
_entity_poly.type
_entity_poly.pdbx_seq_one_letter_code
_entity_poly.pdbx_strand_id
1 'polypeptide(L)'
;MMSKRSLLILSLLLLLAILLSLNLGKYPISPTALWQAVVCAFSVECETNQVQTVLWHIRVPRIIVACLVGAALACAGATYQGMFKNPLVSPDSLGVSAGAGFGASLAIFCNLPMWYVQLFAFVGGISAVLLVTVILETKNLTIGYASQPLISGIDFRLGTNDICCVLGANGAGKVPFYARYWILKQNCTGKFSLQTNRLLPIHHNS
;
A
#
# COMPACT_ATOMS: atom_id res chain seq x y z
N MET A 1 10.69 -8.96 -27.09
CA MET A 1 11.80 -8.09 -26.67
C MET A 1 11.32 -6.65 -26.68
N MET A 2 11.33 -5.95 -25.53
CA MET A 2 10.95 -4.54 -25.49
C MET A 2 11.91 -3.73 -26.37
N SER A 3 11.38 -2.90 -27.27
CA SER A 3 12.22 -2.06 -28.13
C SER A 3 12.93 -1.01 -27.27
N LYS A 4 14.16 -0.62 -27.66
CA LYS A 4 14.91 0.47 -27.00
C LYS A 4 14.06 1.75 -26.90
N ARG A 5 13.12 1.96 -27.85
CA ARG A 5 12.16 3.06 -27.86
C ARG A 5 11.13 2.96 -26.73
N SER A 6 10.58 1.78 -26.44
CA SER A 6 9.65 1.61 -25.31
C SER A 6 10.32 1.90 -23.97
N LEU A 7 11.57 1.45 -23.77
CA LEU A 7 12.32 1.76 -22.55
C LEU A 7 12.58 3.26 -22.38
N LEU A 8 12.95 3.94 -23.47
CA LEU A 8 13.11 5.40 -23.46
C LEU A 8 11.80 6.12 -23.13
N ILE A 9 10.68 5.71 -23.72
CA ILE A 9 9.35 6.29 -23.44
C ILE A 9 8.97 6.10 -21.98
N LEU A 10 9.13 4.89 -21.44
CA LEU A 10 8.83 4.59 -20.03
C LEU A 10 9.70 5.41 -19.06
N SER A 11 11.01 5.52 -19.35
CA SER A 11 11.92 6.35 -18.56
C SER A 11 11.53 7.83 -18.60
N LEU A 12 11.18 8.35 -19.77
CA LEU A 12 10.76 9.74 -19.94
C LEU A 12 9.45 10.02 -19.18
N LEU A 13 8.49 9.08 -19.27
CA LEU A 13 7.20 9.19 -18.61
C LEU A 13 7.32 9.13 -17.08
N LEU A 14 8.21 8.28 -16.55
CA LEU A 14 8.55 8.26 -15.12
C LEU A 14 9.12 9.61 -14.66
N LEU A 15 10.04 10.17 -15.44
CA LEU A 15 10.69 11.45 -15.12
C LEU A 15 9.67 12.60 -15.13
N LEU A 16 8.78 12.62 -16.13
CA LEU A 16 7.68 13.58 -16.20
C LEU A 16 6.71 13.44 -15.00
N ALA A 17 6.38 12.21 -14.59
CA ALA A 17 5.52 11.96 -13.44
C ALA A 17 6.14 12.45 -12.12
N ILE A 18 7.46 12.30 -11.95
CA ILE A 18 8.20 12.84 -10.79
C ILE A 18 8.12 14.38 -10.79
N LEU A 19 8.38 15.02 -11.93
CA LEU A 19 8.31 16.48 -12.05
C LEU A 19 6.88 17.01 -11.78
N LEU A 20 5.86 16.33 -12.27
CA LEU A 20 4.45 16.64 -11.99
C LEU A 20 4.14 16.45 -10.49
N SER A 21 4.59 15.36 -9.88
CA SER A 21 4.38 15.10 -8.45
C SER A 21 5.07 16.12 -7.54
N LEU A 22 6.17 16.74 -7.99
CA LEU A 22 6.83 17.82 -7.26
C LEU A 22 6.01 19.12 -7.29
N ASN A 23 5.28 19.37 -8.39
CA ASN A 23 4.45 20.56 -8.57
C ASN A 23 3.04 20.40 -7.98
N LEU A 24 2.50 19.17 -7.95
CA LEU A 24 1.19 18.87 -7.39
C LEU A 24 1.24 18.77 -5.86
N GLY A 25 0.76 19.82 -5.18
CA GLY A 25 0.65 19.84 -3.72
C GLY A 25 -0.31 20.91 -3.23
N LYS A 26 -0.77 20.78 -1.98
CA LYS A 26 -1.70 21.72 -1.34
C LYS A 26 -1.14 23.16 -1.25
N TYR A 27 0.18 23.29 -1.34
CA TYR A 27 0.90 24.56 -1.49
C TYR A 27 1.37 24.69 -2.94
N PRO A 28 0.79 25.62 -3.73
CA PRO A 28 1.29 25.91 -5.06
C PRO A 28 2.69 26.51 -4.93
N ILE A 29 3.69 25.83 -5.49
CA ILE A 29 5.06 26.31 -5.56
C ILE A 29 5.29 26.77 -6.99
N SER A 30 5.75 28.01 -7.19
CA SER A 30 6.14 28.47 -8.52
C SER A 30 7.36 27.68 -9.01
N PRO A 31 7.47 27.38 -10.32
CA PRO A 31 8.63 26.64 -10.86
C PRO A 31 9.97 27.31 -10.55
N THR A 32 9.97 28.64 -10.44
CA THR A 32 11.13 29.44 -10.04
C THR A 32 11.54 29.21 -8.58
N ALA A 33 10.58 29.14 -7.66
CA ALA A 33 10.84 28.80 -6.25
C ALA A 33 11.30 27.34 -6.08
N LEU A 34 10.86 26.44 -6.96
CA LEU A 34 11.27 25.03 -6.99
C LEU A 34 12.74 24.91 -7.40
N TRP A 35 13.15 25.62 -8.47
CA TRP A 35 14.54 25.68 -8.91
C TRP A 35 15.45 26.31 -7.84
N GLN A 36 15.02 27.40 -7.23
CA GLN A 36 15.73 28.02 -6.11
C GLN A 36 15.87 27.05 -4.94
N ALA A 37 14.81 26.33 -4.53
CA ALA A 37 14.87 25.36 -3.44
C ALA A 37 15.81 24.16 -3.72
N VAL A 38 15.98 23.78 -4.98
CA VAL A 38 16.94 22.73 -5.39
C VAL A 38 18.37 23.27 -5.36
N VAL A 39 18.63 24.43 -5.94
CA VAL A 39 19.97 25.06 -5.95
C VAL A 39 20.44 25.42 -4.53
N CYS A 40 19.52 25.92 -3.72
CA CYS A 40 19.68 26.26 -2.31
C CYS A 40 20.02 25.02 -1.45
N ALA A 41 19.59 23.82 -1.84
CA ALA A 41 19.97 22.58 -1.15
C ALA A 41 21.45 22.21 -1.35
N PHE A 42 22.08 22.71 -2.42
CA PHE A 42 23.51 22.50 -2.72
C PHE A 42 24.37 23.73 -2.39
N SER A 43 23.77 24.81 -1.88
CA SER A 43 24.45 26.06 -1.54
C SER A 43 24.52 26.24 -0.02
N VAL A 44 25.65 26.76 0.49
CA VAL A 44 25.92 26.88 1.94
C VAL A 44 25.21 28.09 2.57
N GLU A 45 24.88 29.11 1.79
CA GLU A 45 24.22 30.34 2.25
C GLU A 45 22.83 30.43 1.64
N CYS A 46 21.82 30.06 2.41
CA CYS A 46 20.45 30.15 1.95
C CYS A 46 19.46 30.23 3.12
N GLU A 47 18.59 31.24 3.13
CA GLU A 47 17.55 31.35 4.15
C GLU A 47 16.54 30.20 4.01
N THR A 48 16.44 29.38 5.05
CA THR A 48 15.48 28.26 5.12
C THR A 48 14.05 28.78 5.16
N ASN A 49 13.41 28.82 3.99
CA ASN A 49 11.99 29.11 3.85
C ASN A 49 11.14 27.87 4.17
N GLN A 50 9.91 28.07 4.65
CA GLN A 50 8.93 26.99 4.90
C GLN A 50 8.72 26.07 3.68
N VAL A 51 8.91 26.61 2.47
CA VAL A 51 8.84 25.89 1.19
C VAL A 51 9.91 24.80 1.09
N GLN A 52 11.15 25.07 1.54
CA GLN A 52 12.27 24.12 1.48
C GLN A 52 12.04 22.96 2.44
N THR A 53 11.56 23.22 3.66
CA THR A 53 11.24 22.18 4.64
C THR A 53 10.15 21.25 4.13
N VAL A 54 9.06 21.79 3.56
CA VAL A 54 7.97 20.97 3.00
C VAL A 54 8.45 20.14 1.81
N LEU A 55 9.30 20.71 0.94
CA LEU A 55 9.80 20.00 -0.23
C LEU A 55 10.70 18.82 0.18
N TRP A 56 11.70 19.08 1.03
CA TRP A 56 12.70 18.07 1.42
C TRP A 56 12.22 17.08 2.48
N HIS A 57 11.41 17.49 3.46
CA HIS A 57 10.95 16.57 4.52
C HIS A 57 9.62 15.88 4.22
N ILE A 58 8.82 16.38 3.26
CA ILE A 58 7.49 15.82 2.98
C ILE A 58 7.40 15.28 1.56
N ARG A 59 7.75 16.07 0.54
CA ARG A 59 7.53 15.68 -0.87
C ARG A 59 8.56 14.68 -1.37
N VAL A 60 9.84 14.97 -1.23
CA VAL A 60 10.95 14.12 -1.68
C VAL A 60 10.88 12.70 -1.08
N PRO A 61 10.78 12.50 0.25
CA PRO A 61 10.73 11.15 0.80
C PRO A 61 9.50 10.38 0.31
N ARG A 62 8.35 11.05 0.12
CA ARG A 62 7.15 10.42 -0.41
C ARG A 62 7.32 9.96 -1.87
N ILE A 63 7.98 10.74 -2.71
CA ILE A 63 8.27 10.38 -4.11
C ILE A 63 9.21 9.17 -4.14
N ILE A 64 10.26 9.17 -3.33
CA ILE A 64 11.21 8.05 -3.24
C ILE A 64 10.48 6.77 -2.84
N VAL A 65 9.66 6.83 -1.78
CA VAL A 65 8.88 5.67 -1.33
C VAL A 65 7.90 5.21 -2.42
N ALA A 66 7.22 6.12 -3.10
CA ALA A 66 6.31 5.77 -4.19
C ALA A 66 7.01 5.07 -5.37
N CYS A 67 8.21 5.55 -5.76
CA CYS A 67 9.03 4.92 -6.78
C CYS A 67 9.51 3.52 -6.35
N LEU A 68 9.99 3.38 -5.11
CA LEU A 68 10.45 2.10 -4.57
C LEU A 68 9.31 1.08 -4.48
N VAL A 69 8.16 1.47 -3.95
CA VAL A 69 6.97 0.60 -3.86
C VAL A 69 6.46 0.24 -5.25
N GLY A 70 6.41 1.19 -6.18
CA GLY A 70 6.01 0.94 -7.56
C GLY A 70 6.93 -0.04 -8.28
N ALA A 71 8.25 0.10 -8.11
CA ALA A 71 9.24 -0.82 -8.67
C ALA A 71 9.09 -2.23 -8.07
N ALA A 72 8.96 -2.34 -6.74
CA ALA A 72 8.76 -3.61 -6.07
C ALA A 72 7.48 -4.32 -6.53
N LEU A 73 6.37 -3.59 -6.66
CA LEU A 73 5.09 -4.14 -7.11
C LEU A 73 5.13 -4.58 -8.59
N ALA A 74 5.82 -3.81 -9.44
CA ALA A 74 6.02 -4.16 -10.85
C ALA A 74 6.90 -5.42 -11.00
N CYS A 75 8.01 -5.52 -10.25
CA CYS A 75 8.86 -6.71 -10.23
C CYS A 75 8.10 -7.94 -9.74
N ALA A 76 7.36 -7.81 -8.63
CA ALA A 76 6.51 -8.89 -8.13
C ALA A 76 5.49 -9.30 -9.21
N GLY A 77 4.73 -8.37 -9.78
CA GLY A 77 3.76 -8.65 -10.85
C GLY A 77 4.37 -9.38 -12.05
N ALA A 78 5.54 -8.94 -12.53
CA ALA A 78 6.23 -9.59 -13.65
C ALA A 78 6.67 -11.02 -13.33
N THR A 79 7.22 -11.27 -12.14
CA THR A 79 7.61 -12.61 -11.70
C THR A 79 6.38 -13.52 -11.57
N TYR A 80 5.29 -13.02 -10.99
CA TYR A 80 4.03 -13.77 -10.84
C TYR A 80 3.41 -14.12 -12.20
N GLN A 81 3.33 -13.15 -13.11
CA GLN A 81 2.82 -13.37 -14.46
C GLN A 81 3.68 -14.37 -15.24
N GLY A 82 5.00 -14.35 -15.03
CA GLY A 82 5.94 -15.33 -15.62
C GLY A 82 5.77 -16.74 -15.07
N MET A 83 5.54 -16.89 -13.76
CA MET A 83 5.39 -18.18 -13.09
C MET A 83 4.06 -18.87 -13.44
N PHE A 84 2.96 -18.12 -13.44
CA PHE A 84 1.63 -18.66 -13.76
C PHE A 84 1.30 -18.66 -15.26
N LYS A 85 2.17 -18.07 -16.10
CA LYS A 85 1.94 -17.84 -17.54
C LYS A 85 0.55 -17.25 -17.83
N ASN A 86 0.01 -16.47 -16.89
CA ASN A 86 -1.31 -15.88 -16.97
C ASN A 86 -1.20 -14.37 -16.71
N PRO A 87 -1.41 -13.52 -17.73
CA PRO A 87 -1.27 -12.07 -17.59
C PRO A 87 -2.35 -11.43 -16.70
N LEU A 88 -3.39 -12.18 -16.29
CA LEU A 88 -4.44 -11.71 -15.37
C LEU A 88 -4.14 -11.98 -13.89
N VAL A 89 -3.05 -12.69 -13.58
CA VAL A 89 -2.69 -12.98 -12.19
C VAL A 89 -2.04 -11.74 -11.55
N SER A 90 -2.59 -11.37 -10.40
CA SER A 90 -2.10 -10.26 -9.57
C SER A 90 -1.38 -10.83 -8.33
N PRO A 91 -0.22 -10.28 -7.93
CA PRO A 91 0.55 -10.77 -6.79
C PRO A 91 -0.20 -10.63 -5.44
N ASP A 92 -1.22 -9.79 -5.37
CA ASP A 92 -2.04 -9.58 -4.18
C ASP A 92 -2.93 -10.79 -3.81
N SER A 93 -3.09 -11.75 -4.73
CA SER A 93 -4.05 -12.86 -4.60
C SER A 93 -3.62 -13.99 -3.65
N LEU A 94 -2.36 -14.07 -3.23
CA LEU A 94 -1.88 -15.13 -2.34
C LEU A 94 -2.26 -14.93 -0.85
N GLY A 95 -3.03 -13.89 -0.52
CA GLY A 95 -3.45 -13.64 0.86
C GLY A 95 -2.45 -12.84 1.71
N VAL A 96 -1.32 -12.40 1.15
CA VAL A 96 -0.32 -11.54 1.82
C VAL A 96 -0.96 -10.25 2.34
N SER A 97 -1.80 -9.61 1.51
CA SER A 97 -2.51 -8.37 1.86
C SER A 97 -3.49 -8.60 3.02
N ALA A 98 -4.15 -9.76 3.06
CA ALA A 98 -5.06 -10.13 4.15
C ALA A 98 -4.30 -10.40 5.46
N GLY A 99 -3.18 -11.13 5.39
CA GLY A 99 -2.29 -11.37 6.54
C GLY A 99 -1.71 -10.08 7.10
N ALA A 100 -1.29 -9.15 6.22
CA ALA A 100 -0.81 -7.84 6.63
C ALA A 100 -1.91 -6.98 7.28
N GLY A 101 -3.13 -7.00 6.73
CA GLY A 101 -4.29 -6.35 7.32
C GLY A 101 -4.66 -6.89 8.70
N PHE A 102 -4.55 -8.21 8.91
CA PHE A 102 -4.76 -8.84 10.21
C PHE A 102 -3.70 -8.50 11.24
N GLY A 103 -2.41 -8.58 10.86
CA GLY A 103 -1.32 -8.16 11.72
C GLY A 103 -1.46 -6.70 12.15
N ALA A 104 -1.77 -5.81 11.20
CA ALA A 104 -2.04 -4.40 11.50
C ALA A 104 -3.24 -4.21 12.44
N SER A 105 -4.34 -4.91 12.18
CA SER A 105 -5.56 -4.85 13.01
C SER A 105 -5.30 -5.33 14.44
N LEU A 106 -4.48 -6.36 14.61
CA LEU A 106 -4.08 -6.87 15.92
C LEU A 106 -3.23 -5.84 16.68
N ALA A 107 -2.26 -5.21 16.01
CA ALA A 107 -1.43 -4.18 16.62
C ALA A 107 -2.24 -2.96 17.05
N ILE A 108 -3.20 -2.55 16.20
CA ILE A 108 -4.12 -1.45 16.46
C ILE A 108 -5.05 -1.79 17.63
N PHE A 109 -5.55 -3.03 17.71
CA PHE A 109 -6.40 -3.50 18.82
C PHE A 109 -5.65 -3.45 20.16
N CYS A 110 -4.37 -3.81 20.16
CA CYS A 110 -3.49 -3.72 21.33
C CYS A 110 -3.03 -2.29 21.66
N ASN A 111 -3.49 -1.27 20.93
CA ASN A 111 -3.09 0.14 21.10
C ASN A 111 -1.57 0.35 21.04
N LEU A 112 -0.90 -0.36 20.14
CA LEU A 112 0.54 -0.24 19.95
C LEU A 112 0.88 1.00 19.09
N PRO A 113 2.07 1.60 19.28
CA PRO A 113 2.51 2.74 18.47
C PRO A 113 2.70 2.37 16.99
N MET A 114 2.67 3.40 16.13
CA MET A 114 2.63 3.27 14.66
C MET A 114 3.72 2.37 14.07
N TRP A 115 4.92 2.38 14.65
CA TRP A 115 6.04 1.57 14.17
C TRP A 115 5.81 0.07 14.41
N TYR A 116 5.12 -0.32 15.49
CA TYR A 116 4.70 -1.71 15.67
C TYR A 116 3.60 -2.10 14.72
N VAL A 117 2.68 -1.21 14.36
CA VAL A 117 1.63 -1.51 13.37
C VAL A 117 2.26 -1.93 12.03
N GLN A 118 3.32 -1.25 11.61
CA GLN A 118 4.09 -1.61 10.41
C GLN A 118 4.81 -2.97 10.57
N LEU A 119 5.41 -3.22 11.73
CA LEU A 119 6.11 -4.48 12.01
C LEU A 119 5.16 -5.67 12.06
N PHE A 120 4.03 -5.55 12.75
CA PHE A 120 3.00 -6.58 12.79
C PHE A 120 2.33 -6.80 11.44
N ALA A 121 2.12 -5.75 10.64
CA ALA A 121 1.64 -5.90 9.27
C ALA A 121 2.64 -6.70 8.41
N PHE A 122 3.93 -6.42 8.54
CA PHE A 122 4.98 -7.15 7.82
C PHE A 122 5.06 -8.62 8.25
N VAL A 123 5.11 -8.88 9.56
CA VAL A 123 5.14 -10.24 10.12
C VAL A 123 3.87 -11.01 9.78
N GLY A 124 2.69 -10.36 9.89
CA GLY A 124 1.40 -10.94 9.51
C GLY A 124 1.36 -11.34 8.04
N GLY A 125 1.89 -10.49 7.15
CA GLY A 125 2.02 -10.79 5.72
C GLY A 125 2.91 -12.00 5.44
N ILE A 126 4.09 -12.08 6.07
CA ILE A 126 5.00 -13.22 5.93
C ILE A 126 4.37 -14.50 6.48
N SER A 127 3.76 -14.43 7.67
CA SER A 127 3.10 -15.59 8.27
C SER A 127 1.97 -16.14 7.42
N ALA A 128 1.24 -15.28 6.70
CA ALA A 128 0.19 -15.72 5.78
C ALA A 128 0.77 -16.51 4.60
N VAL A 129 1.87 -16.05 4.01
CA VAL A 129 2.55 -16.79 2.93
C VAL A 129 3.03 -18.15 3.44
N LEU A 130 3.67 -18.17 4.61
CA LEU A 130 4.15 -19.41 5.23
C LEU A 130 3.03 -20.40 5.53
N LEU A 131 1.88 -19.91 6.03
CA LEU A 131 0.71 -20.75 6.28
C LEU A 131 0.16 -21.33 4.97
N VAL A 132 0.06 -20.53 3.91
CA VAL A 132 -0.38 -21.01 2.59
C VAL A 132 0.57 -22.08 2.06
N THR A 133 1.89 -21.89 2.16
CA THR A 133 2.87 -22.90 1.72
C THR A 133 2.76 -24.20 2.51
N VAL A 134 2.60 -24.13 3.84
CA VAL A 134 2.44 -25.32 4.70
C VAL A 134 1.12 -26.06 4.41
N ILE A 135 0.03 -25.34 4.13
CA ILE A 135 -1.26 -25.94 3.75
C ILE A 135 -1.15 -26.68 2.41
N LEU A 136 -0.38 -26.13 1.46
CA LEU A 136 -0.15 -26.75 0.16
C LEU A 136 0.69 -28.03 0.29
N GLU A 137 1.72 -28.02 1.14
CA GLU A 137 2.56 -29.20 1.43
C GLU A 137 1.77 -30.32 2.12
N THR A 138 0.97 -29.99 3.14
CA THR A 138 0.18 -30.98 3.89
C THR A 138 -0.91 -31.66 3.07
N LYS A 139 -1.46 -30.98 2.05
CA LYS A 139 -2.45 -31.59 1.17
C LYS A 139 -1.86 -32.53 0.11
N ASN A 140 -0.54 -32.73 0.06
CA ASN A 140 0.14 -33.55 -0.95
C ASN A 140 -0.35 -33.26 -2.39
N LEU A 141 -0.78 -32.00 -2.61
CA LEU A 141 -1.28 -31.52 -3.89
C LEU A 141 -0.03 -31.24 -4.72
N THR A 142 0.43 -32.28 -5.41
CA THR A 142 1.45 -32.22 -6.43
C THR A 142 1.22 -30.97 -7.28
N ILE A 143 2.32 -30.33 -7.65
CA ILE A 143 2.52 -29.04 -8.34
C ILE A 143 1.83 -28.99 -9.75
N GLY A 144 0.81 -29.80 -10.01
CA GLY A 144 0.12 -29.98 -11.29
C GLY A 144 -1.03 -29.01 -11.55
N TYR A 145 -1.52 -28.28 -10.56
CA TYR A 145 -2.58 -27.27 -10.75
C TYR A 145 -2.06 -25.89 -10.34
N ALA A 146 -1.64 -25.11 -11.32
CA ALA A 146 -1.17 -23.73 -11.14
C ALA A 146 -2.22 -22.80 -10.47
N SER A 147 -3.47 -23.22 -10.32
CA SER A 147 -4.56 -22.47 -9.68
C SER A 147 -4.75 -22.76 -8.17
N GLN A 148 -4.16 -23.82 -7.60
CA GLN A 148 -4.39 -24.21 -6.19
C GLN A 148 -3.82 -23.22 -5.15
N PRO A 149 -2.64 -22.60 -5.36
CA PRO A 149 -2.15 -21.54 -4.47
C PRO A 149 -3.06 -20.30 -4.48
N LEU A 150 -3.70 -20.03 -5.62
CA LEU A 150 -4.66 -18.94 -5.76
C LEU A 150 -5.95 -19.21 -4.98
N ILE A 151 -6.52 -20.42 -5.11
CA ILE A 151 -7.77 -20.78 -4.41
C ILE A 151 -7.56 -20.80 -2.90
N SER A 152 -6.49 -21.44 -2.41
CA SER A 152 -6.15 -21.44 -0.98
C SER A 152 -5.84 -20.05 -0.44
N GLY A 153 -5.18 -19.19 -1.21
CA GLY A 153 -4.98 -17.78 -0.87
C GLY A 153 -6.28 -16.97 -0.79
N ILE A 154 -7.25 -17.23 -1.68
CA ILE A 154 -8.57 -16.60 -1.65
C ILE A 154 -9.36 -17.04 -0.40
N ASP A 155 -9.35 -18.33 -0.06
CA ASP A 155 -10.03 -18.86 1.13
C ASP A 155 -9.45 -18.26 2.42
N PHE A 156 -8.12 -18.20 2.52
CA PHE A 156 -7.43 -17.56 3.65
C PHE A 156 -7.77 -16.06 3.73
N ARG A 157 -7.85 -15.37 2.58
CA ARG A 157 -8.21 -13.96 2.50
C ARG A 157 -9.64 -13.70 2.97
N LEU A 158 -10.59 -14.57 2.66
CA LEU A 158 -11.97 -14.46 3.14
C LEU A 158 -12.03 -14.57 4.66
N GLY A 159 -11.44 -15.60 5.24
CA GLY A 159 -11.46 -15.80 6.70
C GLY A 159 -10.77 -14.66 7.47
N THR A 160 -9.63 -14.18 6.95
CA THR A 160 -8.86 -13.12 7.60
C THR A 160 -9.56 -11.75 7.54
N ASN A 161 -10.28 -11.47 6.44
CA ASN A 161 -11.09 -10.26 6.31
C ASN A 161 -12.23 -10.19 7.32
N ASP A 162 -12.91 -11.30 7.57
CA ASP A 162 -14.00 -11.36 8.54
C ASP A 162 -13.48 -11.09 9.97
N ILE A 163 -12.35 -11.66 10.34
CA ILE A 163 -11.71 -11.42 11.64
C ILE A 163 -11.33 -9.94 11.80
N CYS A 164 -10.74 -9.32 10.76
CA CYS A 164 -10.41 -7.89 10.80
C CYS A 164 -11.66 -7.01 10.97
N CYS A 165 -12.77 -7.36 10.33
CA CYS A 165 -14.04 -6.63 10.46
C CYS A 165 -14.60 -6.72 11.88
N VAL A 166 -14.52 -7.89 12.52
CA VAL A 166 -14.94 -8.11 13.91
C VAL A 166 -14.05 -7.35 14.89
N LEU A 167 -12.73 -7.38 14.71
CA LEU A 167 -11.79 -6.60 15.52
C LEU A 167 -12.01 -5.09 15.37
N GLY A 168 -12.26 -4.63 14.14
CA GLY A 168 -12.57 -3.22 13.85
C GLY A 168 -13.93 -2.75 14.39
N ALA A 169 -14.91 -3.64 14.47
CA ALA A 169 -16.21 -3.36 15.08
C ALA A 169 -16.13 -3.27 16.61
N ASN A 170 -15.45 -4.21 17.27
CA ASN A 170 -15.27 -4.21 18.72
C ASN A 170 -14.28 -3.14 19.21
N GLY A 171 -13.32 -2.75 18.37
CA GLY A 171 -12.35 -1.69 18.65
C GLY A 171 -12.85 -0.27 18.38
N ALA A 172 -14.09 -0.07 17.90
CA ALA A 172 -14.57 1.19 17.34
C ALA A 172 -14.47 2.43 18.26
N GLY A 173 -14.34 2.25 19.58
CA GLY A 173 -14.12 3.34 20.54
C GLY A 173 -12.68 3.51 21.05
N LYS A 174 -11.76 2.58 20.71
CA LYS A 174 -10.37 2.57 21.21
C LYS A 174 -9.34 2.88 20.13
N VAL A 175 -9.74 2.86 18.86
CA VAL A 175 -8.82 2.97 17.71
C VAL A 175 -8.86 4.37 17.08
N PRO A 176 -7.72 4.95 16.71
CA PRO A 176 -7.68 6.24 16.03
C PRO A 176 -8.42 6.19 14.69
N PHE A 177 -9.10 7.28 14.32
CA PHE A 177 -9.89 7.37 13.09
C PHE A 177 -9.10 6.99 11.82
N TYR A 178 -7.83 7.40 11.73
CA TYR A 178 -6.96 7.08 10.59
C TYR A 178 -6.65 5.58 10.48
N ALA A 179 -6.47 4.90 11.61
CA ALA A 179 -6.19 3.47 11.66
C ALA A 179 -7.41 2.66 11.20
N ARG A 180 -8.60 3.09 11.61
CA ARG A 180 -9.88 2.51 11.17
C ARG A 180 -10.11 2.72 9.67
N TYR A 181 -9.84 3.92 9.16
CA TYR A 181 -9.95 4.21 7.73
C TYR A 181 -9.02 3.34 6.89
N TRP A 182 -7.79 3.09 7.38
CA TRP A 182 -6.81 2.25 6.68
C TRP A 182 -7.24 0.78 6.60
N ILE A 183 -7.71 0.19 7.71
CA ILE A 183 -8.22 -1.21 7.73
C ILE A 183 -9.43 -1.37 6.80
N LEU A 184 -10.36 -0.42 6.82
CA LEU A 184 -11.56 -0.47 5.98
C LEU A 184 -11.22 -0.36 4.49
N LYS A 185 -10.20 0.43 4.14
CA LYS A 185 -9.77 0.60 2.74
C LYS A 185 -9.13 -0.66 2.15
N GLN A 186 -8.47 -1.49 2.97
CA GLN A 186 -7.85 -2.75 2.50
C GLN A 186 -8.83 -3.92 2.43
N ASN A 187 -9.79 -4.00 3.37
CA ASN A 187 -10.61 -5.20 3.55
C ASN A 187 -12.04 -5.07 2.99
N CYS A 188 -12.52 -3.86 2.69
CA CYS A 188 -13.92 -3.62 2.33
C CYS A 188 -14.06 -2.81 1.04
N THR A 189 -13.44 -3.21 -0.07
CA THR A 189 -13.71 -2.59 -1.39
C THR A 189 -15.18 -2.68 -1.82
N GLY A 190 -15.99 -3.60 -1.25
CA GLY A 190 -17.44 -3.71 -1.53
C GLY A 190 -18.40 -3.32 -0.39
N LYS A 191 -17.97 -3.42 0.89
CA LYS A 191 -18.83 -3.14 2.07
C LYS A 191 -18.71 -1.72 2.61
N PHE A 192 -17.81 -0.90 2.07
CA PHE A 192 -17.57 0.48 2.52
C PHE A 192 -18.85 1.32 2.55
N SER A 193 -19.69 1.22 1.51
CA SER A 193 -20.95 1.98 1.36
C SER A 193 -21.94 1.77 2.53
N LEU A 194 -21.98 0.56 3.10
CA LEU A 194 -22.93 0.22 4.17
C LEU A 194 -22.47 0.66 5.56
N GLN A 195 -21.17 0.83 5.78
CA GLN A 195 -20.61 1.24 7.08
C GLN A 195 -20.37 2.75 7.20
N THR A 196 -20.10 3.48 6.11
CA THR A 196 -20.04 4.96 6.15
C THR A 196 -21.37 5.57 6.55
N ASN A 197 -22.50 5.04 6.07
CA ASN A 197 -23.84 5.50 6.46
C ASN A 197 -24.18 5.26 7.94
N ARG A 198 -23.44 4.40 8.63
CA ARG A 198 -23.63 4.14 10.08
C ARG A 198 -22.68 4.97 10.96
N LEU A 199 -21.71 5.67 10.36
CA LEU A 199 -20.66 6.43 11.06
C LEU A 199 -20.74 7.94 10.80
N LEU A 200 -21.42 8.34 9.73
CA LEU A 200 -21.86 9.72 9.51
C LEU A 200 -23.39 9.73 9.59
N PRO A 201 -24.01 9.88 10.78
CA PRO A 201 -25.28 10.57 10.79
C PRO A 201 -24.96 11.98 10.29
N ILE A 202 -25.14 12.18 9.00
CA ILE A 202 -25.12 13.51 8.40
C ILE A 202 -26.27 14.21 9.12
N HIS A 203 -25.96 15.01 10.13
CA HIS A 203 -26.89 15.96 10.70
C HIS A 203 -27.18 16.97 9.58
N HIS A 204 -28.10 16.61 8.69
CA HIS A 204 -28.90 17.58 7.97
C HIS A 204 -29.78 18.24 9.02
N ASN A 205 -29.23 19.25 9.70
CA ASN A 205 -30.06 20.24 10.35
C ASN A 205 -30.28 21.34 9.31
N SER A 206 -31.54 21.39 8.87
CA SER A 206 -32.24 22.51 8.24
C SER A 206 -31.92 23.86 8.86
#